data_AF-A0A3A8SII6-F1
#
_entry.id   AF-A0A3A8SII6-F1
#
_cell.length_a   1.000
_cell.length_b   1.000
_cell.length_c   1.000
_cell.angle_alpha   90.00
_cell.angle_beta   90.00
_cell.angle_gamma   90.00
#
_symmetry.space_group_name_H-M   'P 1'
#
loop_
_entity.id
_entity.type
_entity.pdbx_description
1 polymer ?
#
loop_
_entity_poly.entity_id
_entity_poly.type
_entity_poly.pdbx_seq_one_letter_code
_entity_poly.pdbx_strand_id
1 'polypeptide(L)'
;MMLLKAVVLLSLASAPPAKPAASAGCATTNIETAVQHLAAHLKTAVPSASKDDSVDNSAMYFAEEAVGQEWTTRDVPNGYMSVGNDTFTSFEAALFKNPEGYHLVLVGTGDSVINTAVYRCDKSGWTLERDALEVPVEKAIELYANAGLIAPKGKPGLTRKDLKDWGGSILAYHLPRKGRVIRITSYVDEPNDAYGKELGTLEYVQSKFQVVPLKKKAR
;
A
#
# COMPACT_ATOMS: atom_id res chain seq x y z
N MET A 1 -15.58 21.91 -75.10
CA MET A 1 -15.78 20.63 -74.39
C MET A 1 -14.45 20.21 -73.78
N MET A 2 -14.24 20.52 -72.50
CA MET A 2 -13.07 20.06 -71.72
C MET A 2 -13.50 18.89 -70.84
N LEU A 3 -12.99 17.69 -71.12
CA LEU A 3 -13.08 16.54 -70.23
C LEU A 3 -11.91 16.59 -69.24
N LEU A 4 -12.17 16.99 -68.00
CA LEU A 4 -11.21 16.79 -66.91
C LEU A 4 -11.23 15.32 -66.49
N LYS A 5 -10.10 14.64 -66.70
CA LYS A 5 -9.80 13.32 -66.11
C LYS A 5 -9.52 13.52 -64.62
N ALA A 6 -10.41 13.02 -63.76
CA ALA A 6 -10.16 12.92 -62.33
C ALA A 6 -9.25 11.71 -62.06
N VAL A 7 -8.02 11.98 -61.60
CA VAL A 7 -7.13 10.97 -61.03
C VAL A 7 -7.47 10.86 -59.55
N VAL A 8 -7.99 9.71 -59.12
CA VAL A 8 -8.22 9.42 -57.71
C VAL A 8 -6.88 8.94 -57.13
N LEU A 9 -6.19 9.83 -56.42
CA LEU A 9 -5.07 9.47 -55.56
C LEU A 9 -5.65 8.88 -54.27
N LEU A 10 -5.57 7.56 -54.10
CA LEU A 10 -5.72 6.91 -52.79
C LEU A 10 -4.51 7.32 -51.93
N SER A 11 -4.62 8.42 -51.21
CA SER A 11 -3.70 8.73 -50.12
C SER A 11 -4.03 7.81 -48.94
N LEU A 12 -3.20 6.79 -48.69
CA LEU A 12 -3.19 6.11 -47.40
C LEU A 12 -2.84 7.14 -46.33
N ALA A 13 -3.85 7.60 -45.61
CA ALA A 13 -3.64 8.38 -44.40
C ALA A 13 -3.02 7.45 -43.35
N SER A 14 -1.69 7.44 -43.27
CA SER A 14 -0.98 6.91 -42.11
C SER A 14 -1.31 7.82 -40.93
N ALA A 15 -2.40 7.50 -40.23
CA ALA A 15 -2.70 8.12 -38.96
C ALA A 15 -1.49 7.88 -38.04
N PRO A 16 -0.88 8.94 -37.47
CA PRO A 16 0.09 8.73 -36.40
C PRO A 16 -0.59 7.92 -35.29
N PRO A 17 0.12 7.02 -34.60
CA PRO A 17 -0.46 6.26 -33.50
C PRO A 17 -1.14 7.26 -32.57
N ALA A 18 -2.42 7.01 -32.29
CA ALA A 18 -3.23 7.89 -31.45
C ALA A 18 -2.43 8.16 -30.18
N LYS A 19 -2.13 9.44 -29.92
CA LYS A 19 -1.66 9.87 -28.60
C LYS A 19 -2.59 9.21 -27.59
N PRO A 20 -2.06 8.50 -26.57
CA PRO A 20 -2.90 7.97 -25.52
C PRO A 20 -3.84 9.07 -25.07
N ALA A 21 -5.14 8.80 -25.09
CA ALA A 21 -6.12 9.70 -24.52
C ALA A 21 -5.58 10.10 -23.15
N ALA A 22 -5.46 11.41 -22.88
CA ALA A 22 -5.08 11.89 -21.56
C ALA A 22 -5.94 11.12 -20.57
N SER A 23 -5.32 10.26 -19.77
CA SER A 23 -6.04 9.43 -18.82
C SER A 23 -6.94 10.37 -18.05
N ALA A 24 -8.24 10.06 -17.96
CA ALA A 24 -9.07 10.68 -16.94
C ALA A 24 -8.31 10.43 -15.63
N GLY A 25 -7.67 11.48 -15.10
CA GLY A 25 -6.56 11.31 -14.17
C GLY A 25 -7.04 10.48 -12.98
N CYS A 26 -6.29 9.45 -12.59
CA CYS A 26 -6.58 8.68 -11.38
C CYS A 26 -6.54 9.56 -10.11
N ALA A 27 -6.02 10.78 -10.24
CA ALA A 27 -5.77 11.74 -9.18
C ALA A 27 -7.09 12.29 -8.62
N THR A 28 -7.39 11.92 -7.39
CA THR A 28 -8.60 12.34 -6.68
C THR A 28 -8.26 12.55 -5.20
N THR A 29 -9.02 13.41 -4.52
CA THR A 29 -8.97 13.49 -3.06
C THR A 29 -9.98 12.54 -2.40
N ASN A 30 -10.98 12.06 -3.15
CA ASN A 30 -12.00 11.16 -2.63
C ASN A 30 -11.47 9.71 -2.63
N ILE A 31 -11.45 9.05 -1.48
CA ILE A 31 -10.91 7.70 -1.33
C ILE A 31 -11.77 6.63 -2.00
N GLU A 32 -13.10 6.76 -1.99
CA GLU A 32 -14.00 5.82 -2.66
C GLU A 32 -13.73 5.84 -4.18
N THR A 33 -13.59 7.04 -4.75
CA THR A 33 -13.20 7.22 -6.15
C THR A 33 -11.80 6.65 -6.41
N ALA A 34 -10.85 6.82 -5.50
CA ALA A 34 -9.50 6.28 -5.65
C ALA A 34 -9.52 4.73 -5.68
N VAL A 35 -10.25 4.10 -4.76
CA VAL A 35 -10.43 2.63 -4.72
C VAL A 35 -11.13 2.13 -5.98
N GLN A 36 -12.17 2.80 -6.46
CA GLN A 36 -12.85 2.46 -7.71
C GLN A 36 -11.92 2.56 -8.93
N HIS A 37 -11.14 3.63 -9.03
CA HIS A 37 -10.15 3.80 -10.09
C HIS A 37 -9.05 2.73 -10.03
N LEU A 38 -8.58 2.37 -8.83
CA LEU A 38 -7.62 1.30 -8.65
C LEU A 38 -8.22 -0.05 -9.05
N ALA A 39 -9.46 -0.35 -8.67
CA ALA A 39 -10.16 -1.57 -9.08
C ALA A 39 -10.28 -1.69 -10.61
N ALA A 40 -10.62 -0.59 -11.30
CA ALA A 40 -10.66 -0.56 -12.76
C ALA A 40 -9.27 -0.82 -13.38
N HIS A 41 -8.21 -0.25 -12.80
CA HIS A 41 -6.84 -0.50 -13.23
C HIS A 41 -6.45 -1.98 -13.06
N LEU A 42 -6.70 -2.56 -11.89
CA LEU A 42 -6.32 -3.93 -11.56
C LEU A 42 -6.97 -4.98 -12.45
N LYS A 43 -8.23 -4.77 -12.88
CA LYS A 43 -8.90 -5.62 -13.87
C LYS A 43 -8.11 -5.80 -15.18
N THR A 44 -7.25 -4.84 -15.52
CA THR A 44 -6.40 -4.90 -16.72
C THR A 44 -4.96 -5.26 -16.39
N ALA A 45 -4.44 -4.79 -15.25
CA ALA A 45 -3.06 -5.00 -14.84
C ALA A 45 -2.80 -6.43 -14.36
N VAL A 46 -3.71 -7.03 -13.58
CA VAL A 46 -3.53 -8.38 -13.02
C VAL A 46 -3.46 -9.46 -14.11
N PRO A 47 -4.36 -9.50 -15.11
CA PRO A 47 -4.24 -10.46 -16.19
C PRO A 47 -2.97 -10.30 -17.04
N SER A 48 -2.41 -9.09 -17.05
CA SER A 48 -1.20 -8.73 -17.80
C SER A 48 0.08 -8.90 -17.00
N ALA A 49 -0.01 -9.23 -15.71
CA ALA A 49 1.14 -9.43 -14.87
C ALA A 49 1.91 -10.68 -15.29
N SER A 50 3.23 -10.61 -15.13
CA SER A 50 4.10 -11.71 -15.51
C SER A 50 3.69 -12.99 -14.78
N LYS A 51 3.59 -14.09 -15.52
CA LYS A 51 3.48 -15.45 -14.96
C LYS A 51 4.84 -16.04 -14.57
N ASP A 52 5.89 -15.21 -14.63
CA ASP A 52 7.22 -15.55 -14.18
C ASP A 52 7.28 -15.47 -12.65
N ASP A 53 7.52 -16.61 -12.01
CA ASP A 53 7.61 -16.74 -10.56
C ASP A 53 8.81 -15.96 -9.95
N SER A 54 9.74 -15.45 -10.78
CA SER A 54 10.80 -14.55 -10.32
C SER A 54 10.33 -13.12 -10.03
N VAL A 55 9.13 -12.76 -10.51
CA VAL A 55 8.50 -11.46 -10.25
C VAL A 55 7.44 -11.65 -9.17
N ASP A 56 7.74 -11.25 -7.94
CA ASP A 56 6.76 -11.25 -6.86
C ASP A 56 5.58 -10.35 -7.24
N ASN A 57 4.37 -10.87 -7.41
CA ASN A 57 3.18 -10.06 -7.70
C ASN A 57 2.16 -10.09 -6.55
N SER A 58 2.57 -10.59 -5.38
CA SER A 58 1.70 -10.79 -4.22
C SER A 58 0.96 -9.51 -3.81
N ALA A 59 1.64 -8.36 -3.75
CA ALA A 59 1.03 -7.07 -3.41
C ALA A 59 -0.06 -6.62 -4.41
N MET A 60 0.06 -7.01 -5.67
CA MET A 60 -0.95 -6.68 -6.69
C MET A 60 -2.18 -7.58 -6.57
N TYR A 61 -2.00 -8.90 -6.33
CA TYR A 61 -3.11 -9.81 -6.05
C TYR A 61 -3.83 -9.46 -4.74
N PHE A 62 -3.07 -9.12 -3.69
CA PHE A 62 -3.64 -8.59 -2.44
C PHE A 62 -4.45 -7.31 -2.68
N ALA A 63 -3.94 -6.38 -3.50
CA ALA A 63 -4.67 -5.16 -3.83
C ALA A 63 -5.97 -5.46 -4.58
N GLU A 64 -5.98 -6.44 -5.49
CA GLU A 64 -7.21 -6.87 -6.19
C GLU A 64 -8.26 -7.42 -5.22
N GLU A 65 -7.83 -8.27 -4.28
CA GLU A 65 -8.69 -8.78 -3.23
C GLU A 65 -9.25 -7.65 -2.34
N ALA A 66 -8.38 -6.74 -1.90
CA ALA A 66 -8.74 -5.65 -1.00
C ALA A 66 -9.74 -4.67 -1.65
N VAL A 67 -9.53 -4.27 -2.91
CA VAL A 67 -10.48 -3.38 -3.60
C VAL A 67 -11.79 -4.06 -4.00
N GLY A 68 -11.80 -5.39 -4.05
CA GLY A 68 -13.02 -6.19 -4.28
C GLY A 68 -13.96 -6.27 -3.09
N GLN A 69 -13.53 -5.83 -1.90
CA GLN A 69 -14.35 -5.84 -0.69
C GLN A 69 -15.46 -4.79 -0.71
N GLU A 70 -16.54 -5.04 0.02
CA GLU A 70 -17.58 -4.04 0.29
C GLU A 70 -17.14 -3.12 1.43
N TRP A 71 -16.64 -1.94 1.07
CA TRP A 71 -16.10 -0.98 2.03
C TRP A 71 -17.17 -0.21 2.78
N THR A 72 -17.01 -0.11 4.10
CA THR A 72 -17.74 0.87 4.90
C THR A 72 -16.94 2.16 4.98
N THR A 73 -17.37 3.17 4.23
CA THR A 73 -16.83 4.53 4.37
C THR A 73 -17.25 5.07 5.72
N ARG A 74 -16.29 5.29 6.62
CA ARG A 74 -16.52 6.07 7.84
C ARG A 74 -16.32 7.53 7.48
N ASP A 75 -17.24 8.42 7.85
CA ASP A 75 -17.26 9.85 7.51
C ASP A 75 -15.90 10.56 7.72
N VAL A 76 -15.03 10.46 6.73
CA VAL A 76 -13.70 11.05 6.72
C VAL A 76 -13.55 11.76 5.38
N PRO A 77 -13.45 13.10 5.38
CA PRO A 77 -13.09 13.84 4.19
C PRO A 77 -11.68 13.39 3.77
N ASN A 78 -11.61 12.58 2.71
CA ASN A 78 -10.42 12.29 1.93
C ASN A 78 -9.37 11.34 2.54
N GLY A 79 -9.73 10.14 3.01
CA GLY A 79 -8.69 9.10 3.02
C GLY A 79 -8.67 8.05 4.11
N TYR A 80 -9.82 7.55 4.57
CA TYR A 80 -9.80 6.27 5.30
C TYR A 80 -11.05 5.44 5.03
N MET A 81 -10.86 4.15 4.76
CA MET A 81 -11.92 3.15 4.66
C MET A 81 -11.48 1.90 5.41
N SER A 82 -12.41 1.16 5.99
CA SER A 82 -12.12 -0.10 6.65
C SER A 82 -13.20 -1.15 6.38
N VAL A 83 -12.80 -2.41 6.23
CA VAL A 83 -13.70 -3.57 6.22
C VAL A 83 -13.23 -4.54 7.29
N GLY A 84 -14.18 -5.11 8.02
CA GLY A 84 -13.94 -6.21 8.92
C GLY A 84 -15.27 -6.87 9.23
N ASN A 85 -15.37 -8.15 8.92
CA ASN A 85 -16.33 -9.07 9.52
C ASN A 85 -15.66 -9.70 10.74
N ASP A 86 -16.47 -10.05 11.75
CA ASP A 86 -16.04 -10.52 13.08
C ASP A 86 -15.15 -11.78 13.08
N THR A 87 -14.73 -12.29 11.93
CA THR A 87 -14.18 -13.65 11.84
C THR A 87 -12.71 -13.79 11.46
N PHE A 88 -12.05 -13.10 10.51
CA PHE A 88 -10.62 -13.42 10.26
C PHE A 88 -9.70 -12.35 9.63
N THR A 89 -10.18 -11.35 8.88
CA THR A 89 -9.28 -10.37 8.25
C THR A 89 -9.92 -8.99 8.21
N SER A 90 -9.15 -7.99 8.64
CA SER A 90 -9.53 -6.58 8.55
C SER A 90 -8.71 -5.90 7.46
N PHE A 91 -9.37 -5.06 6.67
CA PHE A 91 -8.74 -4.25 5.63
C PHE A 91 -8.86 -2.78 5.99
N GLU A 92 -7.79 -2.03 5.78
CA GLU A 92 -7.74 -0.58 5.87
C GLU A 92 -7.23 0.00 4.57
N ALA A 93 -7.80 1.12 4.14
CA ALA A 93 -7.31 1.90 3.02
C ALA A 93 -7.13 3.35 3.47
N ALA A 94 -6.05 4.01 3.06
CA ALA A 94 -5.85 5.43 3.30
C ALA A 94 -5.21 6.16 2.12
N LEU A 95 -5.61 7.42 1.91
CA LEU A 95 -5.17 8.23 0.80
C LEU A 95 -4.22 9.34 1.28
N PHE A 96 -2.99 9.32 0.79
CA PHE A 96 -1.95 10.30 1.10
C PHE A 96 -1.76 11.23 -0.10
N LYS A 97 -1.86 12.54 0.14
CA LYS A 97 -1.70 13.57 -0.90
C LYS A 97 -0.29 14.13 -0.94
N ASN A 98 0.26 14.32 -2.13
CA ASN A 98 1.48 15.09 -2.36
C ASN A 98 1.35 16.03 -3.60
N PRO A 99 2.34 16.88 -3.91
CA PRO A 99 2.30 17.76 -5.09
C PRO A 99 2.42 17.06 -6.45
N GLU A 100 3.01 15.86 -6.49
CA GLU A 100 3.28 15.06 -7.68
C GLU A 100 2.16 14.04 -8.00
N GLY A 101 1.24 13.80 -7.06
CA GLY A 101 0.22 12.76 -7.15
C GLY A 101 -0.43 12.39 -5.81
N TYR A 102 -1.03 11.21 -5.80
CA TYR A 102 -1.69 10.62 -4.64
C TYR A 102 -1.18 9.21 -4.41
N HIS A 103 -1.00 8.81 -3.15
CA HIS A 103 -0.65 7.45 -2.76
C HIS A 103 -1.84 6.82 -2.06
N LEU A 104 -2.41 5.78 -2.66
CA LEU A 104 -3.41 4.94 -2.02
C LEU A 104 -2.69 3.77 -1.34
N VAL A 105 -2.83 3.70 -0.02
CA VAL A 105 -2.25 2.65 0.82
C VAL A 105 -3.35 1.69 1.23
N LEU A 106 -3.09 0.39 1.08
CA LEU A 106 -3.96 -0.71 1.49
C LEU A 106 -3.19 -1.56 2.51
N VAL A 107 -3.84 -1.90 3.62
CA VAL A 107 -3.32 -2.81 4.65
C VAL A 107 -4.38 -3.87 4.94
N GLY A 108 -4.00 -5.13 4.93
CA GLY A 108 -4.82 -6.27 5.34
C GLY A 108 -4.18 -6.94 6.55
N THR A 109 -4.95 -7.12 7.63
CA THR A 109 -4.51 -7.74 8.88
C THR A 109 -5.33 -8.99 9.16
N GLY A 110 -4.70 -10.16 9.10
CA GLY A 110 -5.28 -11.45 9.49
C GLY A 110 -4.89 -11.88 10.91
N ASP A 111 -4.90 -13.19 11.20
CA ASP A 111 -4.45 -13.73 12.50
C ASP A 111 -2.92 -13.69 12.67
N SER A 112 -2.15 -13.89 11.59
CA SER A 112 -0.68 -13.86 11.64
C SER A 112 0.00 -13.28 10.38
N VAL A 113 -0.79 -12.70 9.48
CA VAL A 113 -0.32 -12.19 8.19
C VAL A 113 -0.75 -10.73 8.06
N ILE A 114 0.23 -9.87 7.78
CA ILE A 114 0.00 -8.49 7.37
C ILE A 114 0.37 -8.36 5.89
N ASN A 115 -0.62 -8.04 5.06
CA ASN A 115 -0.41 -7.72 3.66
C ASN A 115 -0.50 -6.21 3.46
N THR A 116 0.36 -5.65 2.61
CA THR A 116 0.34 -4.22 2.28
C THR A 116 0.48 -4.02 0.78
N ALA A 117 -0.14 -2.96 0.27
CA ALA A 117 0.08 -2.49 -1.09
C ALA A 117 -0.02 -0.97 -1.12
N VAL A 118 0.89 -0.34 -1.85
CA VAL A 118 0.89 1.11 -2.04
C VAL A 118 0.88 1.41 -3.53
N TYR A 119 -0.11 2.17 -3.97
CA TYR A 119 -0.21 2.63 -5.35
C TYR A 119 -0.03 4.13 -5.42
N ARG A 120 0.94 4.59 -6.21
CA ARG A 120 1.03 5.99 -6.61
C ARG A 120 0.17 6.21 -7.85
N CYS A 121 -0.68 7.21 -7.79
CA CYS A 121 -1.30 7.81 -8.95
C CYS A 121 -0.58 9.11 -9.29
N ASP A 122 -0.04 9.19 -10.50
CA ASP A 122 0.47 10.42 -11.10
C ASP A 122 -0.11 10.64 -12.51
N LYS A 123 0.47 11.55 -13.29
CA LYS A 123 0.03 11.86 -14.67
C LYS A 123 0.06 10.65 -15.60
N SER A 124 0.85 9.63 -15.28
CA SER A 124 1.03 8.40 -16.06
C SER A 124 0.01 7.32 -15.68
N GLY A 125 -0.78 7.51 -14.62
CA GLY A 125 -1.72 6.53 -14.08
C GLY A 125 -1.23 5.90 -12.78
N TRP A 126 -1.76 4.71 -12.49
CA TRP A 126 -1.43 3.95 -11.28
C TRP A 126 -0.11 3.18 -11.46
N THR A 127 0.75 3.24 -10.43
CA THR A 127 2.00 2.49 -10.32
C THR A 127 2.08 1.87 -8.93
N LEU A 128 2.38 0.57 -8.85
CA LEU A 128 2.66 -0.11 -7.59
C LEU A 128 4.03 0.31 -7.04
N GLU A 129 4.07 0.79 -5.81
CA GLU A 129 5.30 1.09 -5.06
C GLU A 129 5.57 -0.04 -4.05
N ARG A 130 6.29 -1.07 -4.51
CA ARG A 130 6.52 -2.33 -3.80
C ARG A 130 7.14 -2.15 -2.43
N ASP A 131 8.10 -1.23 -2.32
CA ASP A 131 8.93 -1.09 -1.12
C ASP A 131 8.45 0.06 -0.21
N ALA A 132 7.30 0.69 -0.52
CA ALA A 132 6.87 1.93 0.11
C ALA A 132 6.65 1.82 1.62
N LEU A 133 6.17 0.67 2.11
CA LEU A 133 6.01 0.39 3.55
C LEU A 133 6.92 -0.76 4.02
N GLU A 134 7.88 -1.20 3.21
CA GLU A 134 8.77 -2.28 3.60
C GLU A 134 9.69 -1.80 4.74
N VAL A 135 9.61 -2.50 5.87
CA VAL A 135 10.52 -2.29 7.00
C VAL A 135 11.40 -3.52 7.13
N PRO A 136 12.72 -3.42 6.82
CA PRO A 136 13.63 -4.55 6.94
C PRO A 136 13.61 -5.17 8.34
N VAL A 137 13.74 -6.50 8.42
CA VAL A 137 13.63 -7.26 9.69
C VAL A 137 14.55 -6.70 10.79
N GLU A 138 15.80 -6.37 10.47
CA GLU A 138 16.72 -5.78 11.46
C GLU A 138 16.25 -4.41 11.98
N LYS A 139 15.60 -3.61 11.12
CA LYS A 139 15.01 -2.33 11.53
C LYS A 139 13.78 -2.55 12.39
N ALA A 140 12.93 -3.52 12.05
CA ALA A 140 11.79 -3.91 12.85
C ALA A 140 12.23 -4.37 14.25
N ILE A 141 13.25 -5.22 14.36
CA ILE A 141 13.85 -5.65 15.64
C ILE A 141 14.40 -4.45 16.43
N GLU A 142 14.97 -3.45 15.75
CA GLU A 142 15.40 -2.20 16.41
C GLU A 142 14.23 -1.44 17.02
N LEU A 143 13.06 -1.40 16.35
CA LEU A 143 11.85 -0.78 16.90
C LEU A 143 11.39 -1.49 18.18
N TYR A 144 11.39 -2.82 18.18
CA TYR A 144 11.13 -3.64 19.38
C TYR A 144 12.11 -3.34 20.52
N ALA A 145 13.40 -3.20 20.21
CA ALA A 145 14.42 -2.84 21.19
C ALA A 145 14.17 -1.43 21.77
N ASN A 146 13.85 -0.45 20.91
CA ASN A 146 13.59 0.93 21.31
C ASN A 146 12.32 1.07 22.16
N ALA A 147 11.31 0.24 21.91
CA ALA A 147 10.10 0.12 22.73
C ALA A 147 10.36 -0.60 24.08
N GLY A 148 11.55 -1.17 24.28
CA GLY A 148 11.90 -1.90 25.51
C GLY A 148 11.25 -3.27 25.61
N LEU A 149 10.81 -3.85 24.49
CA LEU A 149 10.12 -5.14 24.45
C LEU A 149 11.08 -6.33 24.38
N ILE A 150 12.34 -6.10 24.00
CA ILE A 150 13.36 -7.16 23.97
C ILE A 150 13.98 -7.32 25.36
N ALA A 151 13.83 -8.51 25.93
CA ALA A 151 14.38 -8.88 27.23
C ALA A 151 15.93 -8.80 27.22
N PRO A 152 16.55 -8.34 28.32
CA PRO A 152 18.00 -8.44 28.50
C PRO A 152 18.48 -9.89 28.43
N LYS A 153 19.72 -10.10 27.98
CA LYS A 153 20.32 -11.44 27.87
C LYS A 153 20.22 -12.19 29.20
N GLY A 154 19.69 -13.42 29.16
CA GLY A 154 19.54 -14.29 30.33
C GLY A 154 18.31 -14.01 31.20
N LYS A 155 17.45 -13.04 30.81
CA LYS A 155 16.15 -12.83 31.45
C LYS A 155 15.03 -13.45 30.61
N PRO A 156 13.96 -13.95 31.24
CA PRO A 156 12.78 -14.44 30.52
C PRO A 156 12.08 -13.29 29.78
N GLY A 157 11.52 -13.59 28.62
CA GLY A 157 10.77 -12.65 27.78
C GLY A 157 11.17 -12.73 26.31
N LEU A 158 10.58 -11.86 25.51
CA LEU A 158 10.82 -11.79 24.06
C LEU A 158 12.29 -11.51 23.74
N THR A 159 12.88 -12.33 22.89
CA THR A 159 14.27 -12.19 22.46
C THR A 159 14.38 -11.79 20.99
N ARG A 160 15.58 -11.36 20.59
CA ARG A 160 15.89 -11.14 19.17
C ARG A 160 15.75 -12.41 18.33
N LYS A 161 15.99 -13.58 18.91
CA LYS A 161 15.87 -14.87 18.21
C LYS A 161 14.41 -15.16 17.91
N ASP A 162 13.53 -14.96 18.89
CA ASP A 162 12.09 -15.17 18.72
C ASP A 162 11.52 -14.31 17.59
N LEU A 163 11.94 -13.03 17.49
CA LEU A 163 11.53 -12.14 16.40
C LEU A 163 12.08 -12.55 15.02
N LYS A 164 13.26 -13.17 14.96
CA LYS A 164 13.87 -13.64 13.70
C LYS A 164 13.27 -14.95 13.23
N ASP A 165 12.96 -15.81 14.18
CA ASP A 165 12.39 -17.13 13.95
C ASP A 165 10.86 -17.06 13.85
N TRP A 166 10.26 -15.86 13.99
CA TRP A 166 8.83 -15.63 13.86
C TRP A 166 8.37 -15.98 12.43
N GLY A 167 7.43 -16.92 12.32
CA GLY A 167 6.94 -17.41 11.04
C GLY A 167 5.97 -16.48 10.31
N GLY A 168 5.55 -15.39 10.95
CA GLY A 168 4.60 -14.42 10.40
C GLY A 168 5.17 -12.99 10.33
N SER A 169 4.29 -12.01 10.15
CA SER A 169 4.67 -10.60 10.26
C SER A 169 5.00 -10.26 11.72
N ILE A 170 6.01 -9.42 11.97
CA ILE A 170 6.31 -8.89 13.31
C ILE A 170 5.83 -7.45 13.50
N LEU A 171 5.40 -6.76 12.44
CA LEU A 171 4.87 -5.41 12.51
C LEU A 171 3.44 -5.39 12.01
N ALA A 172 2.57 -4.64 12.69
CA ALA A 172 1.27 -4.25 12.17
C ALA A 172 1.25 -2.75 11.89
N TYR A 173 0.48 -2.37 10.87
CA TYR A 173 0.34 -0.99 10.41
C TYR A 173 -1.10 -0.55 10.60
N HIS A 174 -1.30 0.63 11.20
CA HIS A 174 -2.63 1.20 11.42
C HIS A 174 -2.70 2.52 10.68
N LEU A 175 -3.53 2.57 9.63
CA LEU A 175 -3.63 3.71 8.75
C LEU A 175 -4.36 4.87 9.45
N PRO A 176 -3.90 6.11 9.27
CA PRO A 176 -4.52 7.26 9.90
C PRO A 176 -5.88 7.56 9.29
N ARG A 177 -6.87 7.84 10.13
CA ARG A 177 -8.12 8.47 9.66
C ARG A 177 -7.88 9.86 9.07
N LYS A 178 -6.94 10.62 9.64
CA LYS A 178 -6.52 11.94 9.14
C LYS A 178 -5.04 12.11 9.40
N GLY A 179 -4.34 12.78 8.49
CA GLY A 179 -2.93 13.14 8.67
C GLY A 179 -2.00 12.34 7.77
N ARG A 180 -0.73 12.24 8.19
CA ARG A 180 0.37 11.68 7.38
C ARG A 180 1.12 10.55 8.09
N VAL A 181 0.59 10.06 9.21
CA VAL A 181 1.33 9.20 10.13
C VAL A 181 0.62 7.86 10.25
N ILE A 182 1.28 6.79 9.81
CA ILE A 182 0.83 5.41 10.02
C ILE A 182 1.45 4.93 11.33
N ARG A 183 0.65 4.35 12.24
CA ARG A 183 1.18 3.81 13.50
C ARG A 183 1.73 2.41 13.25
N ILE A 184 2.88 2.11 13.84
CA ILE A 184 3.48 0.78 13.83
C ILE A 184 3.32 0.17 15.22
N THR A 185 2.69 -1.00 15.30
CA THR A 185 2.58 -1.77 16.54
C THR A 185 3.23 -3.13 16.40
N SER A 186 3.59 -3.70 17.54
CA SER A 186 4.00 -5.08 17.66
C SER A 186 2.85 -5.99 17.24
N TYR A 187 3.19 -7.03 16.48
CA TYR A 187 2.24 -8.01 15.98
C TYR A 187 2.60 -9.46 16.34
N VAL A 188 3.62 -9.65 17.18
CA VAL A 188 3.85 -10.92 17.87
C VAL A 188 2.85 -11.06 19.01
N ASP A 189 2.20 -12.21 19.11
CA ASP A 189 1.20 -12.55 20.12
C ASP A 189 1.85 -13.15 21.39
N GLU A 190 3.05 -13.70 21.27
CA GLU A 190 3.84 -14.20 22.39
C GLU A 190 5.12 -13.36 22.64
N PRO A 191 5.38 -12.93 23.89
CA PRO A 191 4.51 -12.99 25.05
C PRO A 191 3.29 -12.06 24.93
N ASN A 192 2.18 -12.38 25.63
CA ASN A 192 0.90 -11.64 25.51
C ASN A 192 1.01 -10.13 25.75
N ASP A 193 2.00 -9.67 26.52
CA ASP A 193 2.22 -8.26 26.80
C ASP A 193 2.96 -7.52 25.67
N ALA A 194 3.49 -8.23 24.66
CA ALA A 194 4.11 -7.65 23.48
C ALA A 194 3.08 -7.20 22.44
N TYR A 195 1.99 -7.95 22.25
CA TYR A 195 1.01 -7.67 21.19
C TYR A 195 0.42 -6.26 21.27
N GLY A 196 0.30 -5.59 20.13
CA GLY A 196 -0.34 -4.27 20.02
C GLY A 196 0.44 -3.12 20.66
N LYS A 197 1.62 -3.37 21.25
CA LYS A 197 2.47 -2.30 21.80
C LYS A 197 2.98 -1.40 20.70
N GLU A 198 2.93 -0.10 20.93
CA GLU A 198 3.44 0.87 19.97
C GLU A 198 4.96 0.73 19.83
N LEU A 199 5.44 0.74 18.58
CA LEU A 199 6.85 0.57 18.22
C LEU A 199 7.43 1.83 17.58
N GLY A 200 6.58 2.59 16.90
CA GLY A 200 6.94 3.81 16.21
C GLY A 200 5.87 4.21 15.20
N THR A 201 6.27 4.98 14.20
CA THR A 201 5.39 5.45 13.14
C THR A 201 6.09 5.42 11.78
N LEU A 202 5.32 5.38 10.69
CA LEU A 202 5.75 5.75 9.36
C LEU A 202 5.19 7.14 9.05
N GLU A 203 6.07 8.13 8.93
CA GLU A 203 5.71 9.48 8.54
C GLU A 203 5.79 9.63 7.03
N TYR A 204 4.72 10.13 6.42
CA TYR A 204 4.69 10.45 4.99
C TYR A 204 5.19 11.88 4.76
N VAL A 205 6.45 11.99 4.31
CA VAL A 205 7.17 13.26 4.11
C VAL A 205 7.81 13.25 2.74
N GLN A 206 7.61 14.34 1.97
CA GLN A 206 8.18 14.49 0.62
C GLN A 206 7.90 13.28 -0.29
N SER A 207 6.64 12.84 -0.32
CA SER A 207 6.18 11.72 -1.14
C SER A 207 6.79 10.35 -0.80
N LYS A 208 7.38 10.20 0.40
CA LYS A 208 7.97 8.94 0.88
C LYS A 208 7.51 8.63 2.30
N PHE A 209 7.35 7.36 2.61
CA PHE A 209 7.13 6.90 3.98
C PHE A 209 8.48 6.69 4.66
N GLN A 210 8.63 7.24 5.86
CA GLN A 210 9.87 7.20 6.62
C GLN A 210 9.61 6.63 8.01
N VAL A 211 10.38 5.62 8.40
CA VAL A 211 10.25 5.01 9.74
C VAL A 211 10.79 5.97 10.79
N VAL A 212 9.94 6.34 11.74
CA VAL A 212 10.28 7.13 12.92
C VAL A 212 10.10 6.27 14.17
N PRO A 213 11.18 5.89 14.87
CA PRO A 213 11.09 5.08 16.08
C PRO A 213 10.49 5.88 17.24
N LEU A 214 9.94 5.18 18.25
CA LEU A 214 9.63 5.82 19.52
C LEU A 214 10.88 6.46 20.14
N LYS A 215 10.71 7.63 20.78
CA LYS A 215 11.76 8.22 21.61
C LYS A 215 12.16 7.18 22.66
N LYS A 216 13.44 6.85 22.75
CA LYS A 216 13.96 5.98 23.81
C LYS A 216 13.47 6.51 25.15
N LYS A 217 12.75 5.70 25.92
CA LYS A 217 12.56 6.01 27.33
C LYS A 217 13.95 6.17 27.93
N ALA A 218 14.23 7.35 28.49
CA ALA A 218 15.42 7.53 29.33
C ALA A 218 15.37 6.43 30.40
N ARG A 219 16.41 5.60 30.43
CA ARG A 219 16.55 4.55 31.45
C ARG A 219 16.92 5.18 32.78
#